data_AF-A0A3C1VPB1-F1
#
_entry.id   AF-A0A3C1VPB1-F1
#
_cell.length_a   1.000
_cell.length_b   1.000
_cell.length_c   1.000
_cell.angle_alpha   90.00
_cell.angle_beta   90.00
_cell.angle_gamma   90.00
#
_symmetry.space_group_name_H-M   'P 1'
#
loop_
_entity.id
_entity.type
_entity.pdbx_description
1 polymer ?
#
loop_
_entity_poly.entity_id
_entity_poly.type
_entity_poly.pdbx_seq_one_letter_code
_entity_poly.pdbx_strand_id
1 'polypeptide(L)'
;DGHGHHQFAGYLTPLAVSAAADSSRFTDQIDAGLQPWQVQKLYVSLRSDPADPNAQTLEINTGEYDPVTGRSFFQIGMQGRSQQKTQQMGSLELQGAQLSVLQLTESNIAINSDERSVFDGIDTSISGLIRFERQPVSAFIELSVELQAMIAGILNNFNPLEPAASVAELAEAHELANLAKDAAHDSETIRLLEEKILG
;
A
#
# COMPACT_ATOMS: atom_id res chain seq x y z
N ASP A 1 9.46 -2.95 -22.34
CA ASP A 1 10.83 -3.09 -22.89
C ASP A 1 10.90 -4.10 -24.05
N GLY A 2 9.82 -4.22 -24.84
CA GLY A 2 9.82 -4.97 -26.11
C GLY A 2 9.94 -6.49 -26.01
N HIS A 3 10.20 -7.07 -24.85
CA HIS A 3 10.23 -8.52 -24.67
C HIS A 3 8.81 -9.08 -24.72
N GLY A 4 8.59 -10.15 -25.49
CA GLY A 4 7.25 -10.71 -25.73
C GLY A 4 6.51 -11.10 -24.44
N HIS A 5 7.22 -11.63 -23.44
CA HIS A 5 6.61 -11.94 -22.14
C HIS A 5 6.16 -10.69 -21.37
N HIS A 6 6.90 -9.59 -21.45
CA HIS A 6 6.53 -8.34 -20.77
C HIS A 6 5.32 -7.68 -21.46
N GLN A 7 5.26 -7.74 -22.79
CA GLN A 7 4.09 -7.27 -23.55
C GLN A 7 2.85 -8.12 -23.22
N PHE A 8 3.01 -9.44 -23.19
CA PHE A 8 1.90 -10.34 -22.88
C PHE A 8 1.41 -10.17 -21.43
N ALA A 9 2.32 -10.00 -20.46
CA ALA A 9 1.95 -9.67 -19.09
C ALA A 9 1.18 -8.33 -19.01
N GLY A 10 1.68 -7.28 -19.69
CA GLY A 10 0.98 -6.00 -19.77
C GLY A 10 -0.41 -6.08 -20.39
N TYR A 11 -0.61 -6.99 -21.35
CA TYR A 11 -1.92 -7.27 -21.94
C TYR A 11 -2.85 -8.06 -21.00
N LEU A 12 -2.32 -9.06 -20.29
CA LEU A 12 -3.12 -9.92 -19.40
C LEU A 12 -3.53 -9.22 -18.10
N THR A 13 -2.71 -8.34 -17.54
CA THR A 13 -2.97 -7.67 -16.27
C THR A 13 -4.36 -6.98 -16.21
N PRO A 14 -4.73 -6.08 -17.14
CA PRO A 14 -6.06 -5.43 -17.08
C PRO A 14 -7.22 -6.44 -17.22
N LEU A 15 -7.03 -7.50 -18.01
CA LEU A 15 -8.02 -8.58 -18.14
C LEU A 15 -8.20 -9.34 -16.82
N ALA A 16 -7.10 -9.58 -16.10
CA ALA A 16 -7.12 -10.23 -14.78
C ALA A 16 -7.73 -9.31 -13.71
N VAL A 17 -7.42 -8.01 -13.75
CA VAL A 17 -8.01 -6.99 -12.86
C VAL A 17 -9.53 -6.94 -13.03
N SER A 18 -10.01 -6.86 -14.28
CA SER A 18 -11.44 -6.91 -14.56
C SER A 18 -12.07 -8.23 -14.13
N ALA A 19 -11.37 -9.36 -14.33
CA ALA A 19 -11.85 -10.68 -13.92
C ALA A 19 -12.01 -10.82 -12.39
N ALA A 20 -11.07 -10.26 -11.63
CA ALA A 20 -11.06 -10.35 -10.17
C ALA A 20 -12.25 -9.64 -9.52
N ALA A 21 -12.79 -8.60 -10.17
CA ALA A 21 -13.95 -7.86 -9.68
C ALA A 21 -15.31 -8.48 -10.05
N ASP A 22 -15.33 -9.43 -10.98
CA ASP A 22 -16.56 -10.00 -11.54
C ASP A 22 -16.98 -11.26 -10.77
N SER A 23 -18.03 -11.13 -9.95
CA SER A 23 -18.59 -12.25 -9.16
C SER A 23 -19.22 -13.37 -10.00
N SER A 24 -19.44 -13.14 -11.30
CA SER A 24 -19.92 -14.18 -12.22
C SER A 24 -18.80 -15.03 -12.81
N ARG A 25 -17.53 -14.65 -12.59
CA ARG A 25 -16.34 -15.39 -13.02
C ARG A 25 -15.74 -16.16 -11.87
N PHE A 26 -15.14 -17.31 -12.19
CA PHE A 26 -14.48 -18.20 -11.21
C PHE A 26 -15.39 -18.57 -10.02
N THR A 27 -16.66 -18.89 -10.28
CA THR A 27 -17.66 -19.17 -9.23
C THR A 27 -17.21 -20.27 -8.27
N ASP A 28 -16.49 -21.30 -8.74
CA ASP A 28 -15.93 -22.35 -7.87
C ASP A 28 -14.99 -21.78 -6.78
N GLN A 29 -14.27 -20.69 -7.07
CA GLN A 29 -13.40 -20.03 -6.10
C GLN A 29 -14.19 -19.16 -5.12
N ILE A 30 -15.26 -18.51 -5.60
CA ILE A 30 -16.17 -17.74 -4.77
C ILE A 30 -16.92 -18.67 -3.80
N ASP A 31 -17.38 -19.83 -4.29
CA ASP A 31 -18.00 -20.88 -3.49
C ASP A 31 -17.03 -21.46 -2.45
N ALA A 32 -15.72 -21.45 -2.75
CA ALA A 32 -14.66 -21.82 -1.81
C ALA A 32 -14.30 -20.71 -0.79
N GLY A 33 -14.97 -19.56 -0.85
CA GLY A 33 -14.86 -18.48 0.13
C GLY A 33 -14.07 -17.25 -0.33
N LEU A 34 -13.53 -17.23 -1.56
CA LEU A 34 -12.93 -16.00 -2.10
C LEU A 34 -14.01 -14.95 -2.37
N GLN A 35 -13.64 -13.69 -2.21
CA GLN A 35 -14.50 -12.56 -2.54
C GLN A 35 -14.01 -11.87 -3.81
N PRO A 36 -14.89 -11.31 -4.64
CA PRO A 36 -14.47 -10.44 -5.73
C PRO A 36 -13.66 -9.26 -5.19
N TRP A 37 -12.57 -8.94 -5.89
CA TRP A 37 -11.67 -7.85 -5.52
C TRP A 37 -11.63 -6.78 -6.60
N GLN A 38 -12.14 -5.59 -6.27
CA GLN A 38 -12.09 -4.43 -7.15
C GLN A 38 -10.80 -3.65 -6.89
N VAL A 39 -9.88 -3.68 -7.86
CA VAL A 39 -8.69 -2.81 -7.83
C VAL A 39 -9.14 -1.35 -7.93
N GLN A 40 -8.67 -0.51 -7.01
CA GLN A 40 -9.02 0.91 -6.99
C GLN A 40 -8.27 1.71 -8.06
N LYS A 41 -6.98 1.42 -8.25
CA LYS A 41 -6.13 2.07 -9.24
C LYS A 41 -5.13 1.09 -9.84
N LEU A 42 -4.95 1.17 -11.15
CA LEU A 42 -3.98 0.37 -11.90
C LEU A 42 -2.95 1.28 -12.55
N TYR A 43 -1.67 1.04 -12.23
CA TYR A 43 -0.55 1.79 -12.79
C TYR A 43 0.36 0.90 -13.63
N VAL A 44 1.06 1.53 -14.57
CA VAL A 44 2.19 0.94 -15.28
C VAL A 44 3.45 1.76 -15.01
N SER A 45 4.58 1.10 -14.78
CA SER A 45 5.87 1.78 -14.66
C SER A 45 6.35 2.24 -16.04
N LEU A 46 6.71 3.51 -16.14
CA LEU A 46 7.29 4.10 -17.33
C LEU A 46 8.82 4.05 -17.28
N ARG A 47 9.43 3.62 -18.40
CA ARG A 47 10.88 3.69 -18.63
C ARG A 47 11.29 4.82 -19.59
N SER A 48 10.30 5.48 -20.16
CA SER A 48 10.41 6.57 -21.13
C SER A 48 9.13 7.40 -21.01
N ASP A 49 9.13 8.60 -21.58
CA ASP A 49 7.96 9.47 -21.57
C ASP A 49 6.70 8.74 -22.08
N PRO A 50 5.52 9.03 -21.51
CA PRO A 50 4.28 8.41 -21.95
C PRO A 50 4.03 8.72 -23.42
N ALA A 51 3.43 7.76 -24.14
CA ALA A 51 3.09 7.95 -25.55
C ALA A 51 2.02 9.03 -25.75
N ASP A 52 1.12 9.20 -24.77
CA ASP A 52 0.17 10.31 -24.71
C ASP A 52 0.72 11.40 -23.77
N PRO A 53 0.96 12.63 -24.27
CA PRO A 53 1.46 13.73 -23.44
C PRO A 53 0.45 14.19 -22.37
N ASN A 54 -0.82 13.83 -22.47
CA ASN A 54 -1.84 14.10 -21.47
C ASN A 54 -2.05 12.94 -20.49
N ALA A 55 -1.26 11.87 -20.60
CA ALA A 55 -1.34 10.76 -19.68
C ALA A 55 -1.08 11.23 -18.25
N GLN A 56 -1.92 10.78 -17.31
CA GLN A 56 -1.71 11.08 -15.91
C GLN A 56 -0.52 10.26 -15.38
N THR A 57 0.50 10.96 -14.93
CA THR A 57 1.70 10.37 -14.37
C THR A 57 1.91 10.78 -12.92
N LEU A 58 2.44 9.85 -12.13
CA LEU A 58 2.88 10.04 -10.76
C LEU A 58 4.39 9.81 -10.70
N GLU A 59 5.14 10.82 -10.23
CA GLU A 59 6.56 10.69 -9.95
C GLU A 59 6.79 10.43 -8.47
N ILE A 60 7.56 9.38 -8.17
CA ILE A 60 7.91 8.98 -6.79
C ILE A 60 9.43 9.05 -6.64
N ASN A 61 9.92 9.85 -5.70
CA ASN A 61 11.34 9.88 -5.37
C ASN A 61 11.74 8.70 -4.48
N THR A 62 11.98 7.55 -5.12
CA THR A 62 12.48 6.33 -4.46
C THR A 62 13.90 6.47 -3.89
N GLY A 63 14.61 7.56 -4.20
CA GLY A 63 15.94 7.85 -3.69
C GLY A 63 15.95 8.60 -2.35
N GLU A 64 14.79 8.99 -1.84
CA GLU A 64 14.67 9.60 -0.52
C GLU A 64 15.13 8.62 0.58
N TYR A 65 15.91 9.13 1.53
CA TYR A 65 16.47 8.32 2.61
C TYR A 65 15.38 8.00 3.63
N ASP A 66 15.15 6.71 3.87
CA ASP A 66 14.29 6.26 4.96
C ASP A 66 15.13 5.98 6.22
N PRO A 67 14.93 6.74 7.31
CA PRO A 67 15.67 6.55 8.55
C PRO A 67 15.36 5.21 9.25
N VAL A 68 14.23 4.58 8.96
CA VAL A 68 13.84 3.30 9.59
C VAL A 68 14.68 2.15 9.02
N THR A 69 14.81 2.08 7.69
CA THR A 69 15.65 1.08 7.03
C THR A 69 17.13 1.49 6.92
N GLY A 70 17.44 2.76 7.18
CA GLY A 70 18.76 3.35 7.04
C GLY A 70 19.24 3.49 5.60
N ARG A 71 18.31 3.40 4.62
CA ARG A 71 18.58 3.34 3.17
C ARG A 71 17.40 3.95 2.41
N SER A 72 17.58 4.27 1.13
CA SER A 72 16.44 4.59 0.27
C SER A 72 15.82 3.34 -0.34
N PHE A 73 14.55 3.41 -0.75
CA PHE A 73 13.90 2.31 -1.48
C PHE A 73 14.62 1.94 -2.77
N PHE A 74 15.25 2.91 -3.44
CA PHE A 74 16.11 2.67 -4.59
C PHE A 74 17.31 1.79 -4.23
N GLN A 75 18.02 2.08 -3.14
CA GLN A 75 19.16 1.28 -2.69
C GLN A 75 18.73 -0.15 -2.35
N ILE A 76 17.60 -0.31 -1.66
CA ILE A 76 17.01 -1.62 -1.36
C ILE A 76 16.69 -2.38 -2.66
N GLY A 77 16.05 -1.71 -3.62
CA GLY A 77 15.75 -2.28 -4.94
C GLY A 77 17.00 -2.72 -5.71
N MET A 78 18.06 -1.90 -5.73
CA MET A 78 19.32 -2.21 -6.41
C MET A 78 20.09 -3.35 -5.73
N GLN A 79 20.00 -3.47 -4.41
CA GLN A 79 20.54 -4.62 -3.69
C GLN A 79 19.82 -5.91 -4.11
N GLY A 80 18.48 -5.90 -4.12
CA GLY A 80 17.68 -7.05 -4.54
C GLY A 80 17.97 -7.45 -5.98
N ARG A 81 18.10 -6.46 -6.88
CA ARG A 81 18.49 -6.66 -8.28
C ARG A 81 19.89 -7.28 -8.39
N SER A 82 20.83 -6.88 -7.54
CA SER A 82 22.18 -7.45 -7.48
C SER A 82 22.23 -8.88 -6.96
N GLN A 83 21.16 -9.39 -6.33
CA GLN A 83 21.04 -10.81 -5.99
C GLN A 83 20.67 -11.70 -7.19
N GLN A 84 20.24 -11.13 -8.31
CA GLN A 84 19.95 -11.86 -9.55
C GLN A 84 21.26 -12.19 -10.32
N LYS A 85 22.16 -12.93 -9.66
CA LYS A 85 23.56 -13.14 -10.09
C LYS A 85 23.67 -13.81 -11.46
N THR A 86 22.78 -14.74 -11.79
CA THR A 86 22.78 -15.45 -13.08
C THR A 86 22.31 -14.58 -14.25
N GLN A 87 21.67 -13.45 -13.98
CA GLN A 87 21.16 -12.52 -14.98
C GLN A 87 22.07 -11.30 -15.20
N GLN A 88 23.22 -11.25 -14.51
CA GLN A 88 24.16 -10.14 -14.57
C GLN A 88 23.52 -8.77 -14.26
N MET A 89 22.53 -8.75 -13.36
CA MET A 89 21.77 -7.53 -13.04
C MET A 89 22.38 -6.68 -11.93
N GLY A 90 23.68 -6.85 -11.63
CA GLY A 90 24.38 -6.02 -10.63
C GLY A 90 24.19 -4.53 -10.92
N SER A 91 23.87 -3.74 -9.90
CA SER A 91 23.57 -2.31 -10.04
C SER A 91 24.08 -1.53 -8.84
N LEU A 92 24.53 -0.30 -9.06
CA LEU A 92 25.02 0.56 -7.99
C LEU A 92 23.88 1.06 -7.11
N GLU A 93 24.12 1.10 -5.81
CA GLU A 93 23.19 1.63 -4.80
C GLU A 93 23.40 3.13 -4.62
N LEU A 94 23.06 3.90 -5.66
CA LEU A 94 23.24 5.35 -5.68
C LEU A 94 22.46 6.04 -4.55
N GLN A 95 23.03 7.13 -4.03
CA GLN A 95 22.39 8.03 -3.06
C GLN A 95 21.82 9.26 -3.77
N GLY A 96 20.88 9.93 -3.10
CA GLY A 96 20.20 11.11 -3.64
C GLY A 96 18.96 10.76 -4.44
N ALA A 97 18.32 11.78 -5.02
CA ALA A 97 17.03 11.63 -5.69
C ALA A 97 17.07 10.60 -6.84
N GLN A 98 16.10 9.69 -6.84
CA GLN A 98 15.91 8.66 -7.86
C GLN A 98 14.41 8.56 -8.15
N LEU A 99 14.00 9.05 -9.32
CA LEU A 99 12.60 9.16 -9.68
C LEU A 99 12.10 7.88 -10.38
N SER A 100 11.03 7.32 -9.85
CA SER A 100 10.22 6.30 -10.53
C SER A 100 8.95 6.94 -11.05
N VAL A 101 8.66 6.77 -12.33
CA VAL A 101 7.47 7.34 -12.97
C VAL A 101 6.45 6.23 -13.19
N LEU A 102 5.23 6.46 -12.73
CA LEU A 102 4.07 5.60 -12.91
C LEU A 102 3.05 6.32 -13.77
N GLN A 103 2.41 5.63 -14.70
CA GLN A 103 1.24 6.14 -15.43
C GLN A 103 -0.02 5.45 -14.91
N LEU A 104 -1.03 6.24 -14.55
CA LEU A 104 -2.35 5.71 -14.23
C LEU A 104 -3.03 5.23 -15.52
N THR A 105 -3.50 3.98 -15.51
CA THR A 105 -4.14 3.34 -16.67
C THR A 105 -5.62 3.08 -16.44
N GLU A 106 -6.03 2.74 -15.22
CA GLU A 106 -7.43 2.55 -14.83
C GLU A 106 -7.63 3.05 -13.39
N SER A 107 -8.81 3.60 -13.10
CA SER A 107 -9.21 4.00 -11.75
C SER A 107 -10.71 3.76 -11.53
N ASN A 108 -11.05 3.16 -10.40
CA ASN A 108 -12.43 2.99 -9.91
C ASN A 108 -12.80 4.01 -8.83
N ILE A 109 -11.88 4.94 -8.53
CA ILE A 109 -12.10 6.08 -7.64
C ILE A 109 -11.80 7.40 -8.35
N ALA A 110 -12.21 8.50 -7.73
CA ALA A 110 -11.99 9.83 -8.29
C ALA A 110 -10.50 10.08 -8.54
N ILE A 111 -10.20 10.57 -9.73
CA ILE A 111 -8.84 10.91 -10.15
C ILE A 111 -8.47 12.29 -9.59
N ASN A 112 -7.33 12.38 -8.91
CA ASN A 112 -6.74 13.64 -8.46
C ASN A 112 -5.60 14.03 -9.41
N SER A 113 -5.67 15.20 -10.04
CA SER A 113 -4.62 15.67 -10.97
C SER A 113 -3.27 15.90 -10.28
N ASP A 114 -3.27 16.16 -8.96
CA ASP A 114 -2.09 16.51 -8.18
C ASP A 114 -1.68 15.35 -7.26
N GLU A 115 -1.82 14.12 -7.75
CA GLU A 115 -1.43 12.91 -7.02
C GLU A 115 0.07 12.91 -6.69
N ARG A 116 0.39 12.61 -5.43
CA ARG A 116 1.75 12.49 -4.87
C ARG A 116 2.04 11.10 -4.32
N SER A 117 1.00 10.26 -4.19
CA SER A 117 1.09 8.89 -3.70
C SER A 117 0.09 8.00 -4.43
N VAL A 118 0.45 6.73 -4.64
CA VAL A 118 -0.48 5.71 -5.16
C VAL A 118 -1.70 5.51 -4.26
N PHE A 119 -1.62 5.97 -3.00
CA PHE A 119 -2.70 5.90 -2.02
C PHE A 119 -3.59 7.15 -1.98
N ASP A 120 -3.31 8.21 -2.74
CA ASP A 120 -4.13 9.43 -2.67
C ASP A 120 -5.58 9.14 -3.05
N GLY A 121 -6.55 9.61 -2.26
CA GLY A 121 -7.96 9.26 -2.45
C GLY A 121 -8.35 7.83 -2.01
N ILE A 122 -7.40 7.05 -1.48
CA ILE A 122 -7.67 5.81 -0.76
C ILE A 122 -7.43 6.09 0.73
N ASP A 123 -8.48 5.93 1.54
CA ASP A 123 -8.34 6.07 2.98
C ASP A 123 -7.64 4.83 3.56
N THR A 124 -6.38 5.01 3.95
CA THR A 124 -5.52 4.01 4.59
C THR A 124 -5.36 4.23 6.09
N SER A 125 -6.18 5.10 6.70
CA SER A 125 -6.15 5.35 8.14
C SER A 125 -6.75 4.19 8.93
N ILE A 126 -6.39 4.09 10.21
CA ILE A 126 -6.99 3.14 11.16
C ILE A 126 -8.49 3.43 11.29
N SER A 127 -8.87 4.70 11.42
CA SER A 127 -10.28 5.11 11.44
C SER A 127 -11.03 4.76 10.14
N GLY A 128 -10.32 4.65 9.02
CA GLY A 128 -10.87 4.20 7.74
C GLY A 128 -11.42 2.78 7.78
N LEU A 129 -11.02 1.95 8.76
CA LEU A 129 -11.56 0.61 8.97
C LEU A 129 -13.05 0.62 9.35
N ILE A 130 -13.56 1.73 9.91
CA ILE A 130 -14.98 1.89 10.28
C ILE A 130 -15.91 1.62 9.09
N ARG A 131 -15.45 1.86 7.85
CA ARG A 131 -16.27 1.62 6.63
C ARG A 131 -16.59 0.15 6.38
N PHE A 132 -15.81 -0.77 6.94
CA PHE A 132 -16.02 -2.21 6.77
C PHE A 132 -17.09 -2.73 7.73
N GLU A 133 -17.33 -2.02 8.84
CA GLU A 133 -18.43 -2.34 9.75
C GLU A 133 -19.78 -1.93 9.16
N ARG A 134 -20.72 -2.88 9.09
CA ARG A 134 -22.10 -2.60 8.63
C ARG A 134 -22.83 -1.68 9.61
N GLN A 135 -22.60 -1.88 10.90
CA GLN A 135 -23.19 -1.12 12.01
C GLN A 135 -22.12 -0.93 13.10
N PRO A 136 -21.18 0.01 12.90
CA PRO A 136 -20.11 0.23 13.85
C PRO A 136 -20.68 0.69 15.19
N VAL A 137 -20.27 0.01 16.27
CA VAL A 137 -20.64 0.42 17.63
C VAL A 137 -19.80 1.63 18.06
N SER A 138 -20.37 2.51 18.89
CA SER A 138 -19.69 3.73 19.35
C SER A 138 -18.31 3.46 19.95
N ALA A 139 -18.19 2.39 20.75
CA ALA A 139 -16.92 1.98 21.33
C ALA A 139 -15.84 1.73 20.27
N PHE A 140 -16.17 1.03 19.17
CA PHE A 140 -15.22 0.77 18.08
C PHE A 140 -14.79 2.05 17.37
N ILE A 141 -15.74 2.97 17.12
CA ILE A 141 -15.45 4.26 16.50
C ILE A 141 -14.50 5.08 17.37
N GLU A 142 -14.81 5.21 18.66
CA GLU A 142 -14.02 5.97 19.63
C GLU A 142 -12.61 5.41 19.76
N LEU A 143 -12.48 4.08 19.94
CA LEU A 143 -11.19 3.40 20.05
C LEU A 143 -10.36 3.53 18.77
N SER A 144 -10.96 3.43 17.59
CA SER A 144 -10.25 3.57 16.31
C SER A 144 -9.71 4.99 16.11
N VAL A 145 -10.49 6.01 16.49
CA VAL A 145 -10.07 7.42 16.42
C VAL A 145 -8.97 7.72 17.44
N GLU A 146 -9.10 7.21 18.67
CA GLU A 146 -8.08 7.37 19.71
C GLU A 146 -6.77 6.70 19.32
N LEU A 147 -6.82 5.45 18.85
CA LEU A 147 -5.67 4.71 18.35
C LEU A 147 -4.98 5.44 17.19
N GLN A 148 -5.77 5.95 16.22
CA GLN A 148 -5.24 6.73 15.10
C GLN A 148 -4.50 7.98 15.58
N ALA A 149 -5.05 8.70 16.57
CA ALA A 149 -4.42 9.90 17.12
C ALA A 149 -3.14 9.57 17.89
N MET A 150 -3.15 8.49 18.69
CA MET A 150 -1.99 8.04 19.45
C MET A 150 -0.84 7.62 18.52
N ILE A 151 -1.10 6.80 17.50
CA ILE A 151 -0.10 6.39 16.50
C ILE A 151 0.45 7.60 15.75
N ALA A 152 -0.40 8.56 15.35
CA ALA A 152 0.07 9.79 14.72
C ALA A 152 0.99 10.61 15.64
N GLY A 153 0.70 10.66 16.94
CA GLY A 153 1.55 11.28 17.95
C GLY A 153 2.92 10.59 18.05
N ILE A 154 2.93 9.27 18.14
CA ILE A 154 4.16 8.45 18.19
C ILE A 154 5.02 8.70 16.95
N LEU A 155 4.41 8.67 15.75
CA LEU A 155 5.13 8.89 14.49
C LEU A 155 5.73 10.31 14.41
N ASN A 156 5.00 11.34 14.86
CA ASN A 156 5.49 12.71 14.85
C ASN A 156 6.68 12.93 15.81
N ASN A 157 6.75 12.16 16.90
CA ASN A 157 7.79 12.26 17.91
C ASN A 157 8.89 11.19 17.77
N PHE A 158 8.79 10.32 16.75
CA PHE A 158 9.72 9.21 16.58
C PHE A 158 11.14 9.72 16.34
N ASN A 159 12.06 9.29 17.20
CA ASN A 159 13.48 9.57 17.06
C ASN A 159 14.22 8.29 16.63
N PRO A 160 14.74 8.20 15.39
CA PRO A 160 15.46 7.01 14.93
C PRO A 160 16.77 6.76 15.69
N LEU A 161 17.31 7.76 16.40
CA LEU A 161 18.50 7.59 17.25
C LEU A 161 18.14 7.08 18.66
N GLU A 162 16.89 7.23 19.09
CA GLU A 162 16.38 6.78 20.39
C GLU A 162 15.02 6.08 20.24
N PRO A 163 14.91 5.03 19.40
CA PRO A 163 13.61 4.41 19.08
C PRO A 163 12.93 3.77 20.29
N ALA A 164 13.71 3.41 21.31
CA ALA A 164 13.20 2.85 22.57
C ALA A 164 12.32 3.85 23.35
N ALA A 165 12.45 5.16 23.10
CA ALA A 165 11.64 6.18 23.76
C ALA A 165 10.14 6.03 23.44
N SER A 166 9.79 5.50 22.27
CA SER A 166 8.40 5.27 21.86
C SER A 166 7.79 3.97 22.40
N VAL A 167 8.56 3.11 23.08
CA VAL A 167 8.10 1.76 23.48
C VAL A 167 6.92 1.80 24.43
N ALA A 168 6.90 2.74 25.40
CA ALA A 168 5.80 2.85 26.35
C ALA A 168 4.49 3.24 25.63
N GLU A 169 4.55 4.26 24.77
CA GLU A 169 3.40 4.72 23.98
C GLU A 169 2.92 3.64 22.99
N LEU A 170 3.85 2.88 22.39
CA LEU A 170 3.51 1.76 21.51
C LEU A 170 2.81 0.62 22.25
N ALA A 171 3.20 0.36 23.50
CA ALA A 171 2.52 -0.63 24.34
C ALA A 171 1.07 -0.20 24.64
N GLU A 172 0.85 1.08 24.96
CA GLU A 172 -0.49 1.64 25.14
C GLU A 172 -1.32 1.57 23.85
N ALA A 173 -0.71 1.91 22.70
CA ALA A 173 -1.36 1.81 21.40
C ALA A 173 -1.74 0.35 21.05
N HIS A 174 -0.90 -0.61 21.42
CA HIS A 174 -1.19 -2.03 21.23
C HIS A 174 -2.38 -2.49 22.08
N GLU A 175 -2.51 -2.03 23.33
CA GLU A 175 -3.70 -2.30 24.15
C GLU A 175 -4.96 -1.68 23.55
N LEU A 176 -4.89 -0.43 23.06
CA LEU A 176 -6.01 0.20 22.36
C LEU A 176 -6.40 -0.56 21.08
N ALA A 177 -5.42 -1.07 20.33
CA ALA A 177 -5.67 -1.89 19.15
C ALA A 177 -6.38 -3.21 19.49
N ASN A 178 -6.02 -3.86 20.60
CA ASN A 178 -6.74 -5.04 21.07
C ASN A 178 -8.17 -4.71 21.49
N LEU A 179 -8.38 -3.61 22.22
CA LEU A 179 -9.73 -3.15 22.57
C LEU A 179 -10.57 -2.82 21.34
N ALA A 180 -9.99 -2.16 20.34
CA ALA A 180 -10.68 -1.86 19.08
C ALA A 180 -11.05 -3.15 18.35
N LYS A 181 -10.16 -4.14 18.32
CA LYS A 181 -10.44 -5.46 17.74
C LYS A 181 -11.58 -6.17 18.46
N ASP A 182 -11.58 -6.18 19.79
CA ASP A 182 -12.63 -6.81 20.59
C ASP A 182 -14.00 -6.13 20.42
N ALA A 183 -14.01 -4.85 20.03
CA ALA A 183 -15.21 -4.07 19.73
C ALA A 183 -15.67 -4.17 18.26
N ALA A 184 -14.85 -4.71 17.35
CA ALA A 184 -15.18 -4.90 15.94
C ALA A 184 -16.06 -6.14 15.73
N HIS A 185 -16.89 -6.14 14.68
CA HIS A 185 -17.79 -7.25 14.37
C HIS A 185 -17.56 -7.83 12.99
N ASP A 186 -17.12 -7.02 12.01
CA ASP A 186 -16.85 -7.50 10.67
C ASP A 186 -15.52 -8.26 10.62
N SER A 187 -15.51 -9.42 9.98
CA SER A 187 -14.33 -10.27 9.88
C SER A 187 -13.18 -9.59 9.14
N GLU A 188 -13.47 -8.71 8.18
CA GLU A 188 -12.44 -7.98 7.44
C GLU A 188 -11.81 -6.89 8.31
N THR A 189 -12.61 -6.18 9.12
CA THR A 189 -12.11 -5.23 10.13
C THR A 189 -11.16 -5.93 11.09
N ILE A 190 -11.59 -7.06 11.67
CA ILE A 190 -10.80 -7.84 12.62
C ILE A 190 -9.50 -8.33 11.96
N ARG A 191 -9.58 -8.91 10.76
CA ARG A 191 -8.42 -9.39 10.01
C ARG A 191 -7.41 -8.28 9.74
N LEU A 192 -7.87 -7.08 9.35
CA LEU A 192 -6.99 -5.93 9.10
C LEU A 192 -6.33 -5.42 10.38
N LEU A 193 -7.04 -5.38 11.50
CA LEU A 193 -6.44 -5.06 12.82
C LEU A 193 -5.37 -6.08 13.20
N GLU A 194 -5.64 -7.37 13.02
CA GLU A 194 -4.69 -8.44 13.36
C GLU A 194 -3.45 -8.41 12.48
N GLU A 195 -3.61 -8.36 11.16
CA GLU A 195 -2.47 -8.48 10.23
C GLU A 195 -1.63 -7.20 10.11
N LYS A 196 -2.24 -6.02 10.31
CA LYS A 196 -1.60 -4.74 9.97
C LYS A 196 -1.26 -3.89 11.19
N ILE A 197 -1.88 -4.16 12.33
CA ILE A 197 -1.72 -3.35 13.54
C ILE A 197 -1.15 -4.18 14.69
N LEU A 198 -1.57 -5.44 14.84
CA LEU A 198 -1.16 -6.31 15.96
C LEU A 198 -0.08 -7.35 15.62
N GLY A 199 0.16 -7.64 14.33
CA GLY A 199 1.11 -8.64 13.85
C GLY A 199 2.54 -8.11 13.69
#